data_AF-A0A8H7V4X1-F1
#
_entry.id   AF-A0A8H7V4X1-F1
#
_cell.length_a   1.000
_cell.length_b   1.000
_cell.length_c   1.000
_cell.angle_alpha   90.00
_cell.angle_beta   90.00
_cell.angle_gamma   90.00
#
_symmetry.space_group_name_H-M   'P 1'
#
loop_
_entity.id
_entity.type
_entity.pdbx_description
1 polymer ?
#
loop_
_entity_poly.entity_id
_entity_poly.type
_entity_poly.pdbx_seq_one_letter_code
_entity_poly.pdbx_strand_id
1 'polypeptide(L)' 'MTKLFVGGLSWGTDEQTLHQAFSEYGQVVDAIVIKDRET' A
#
# COMPACT_ATOMS: atom_id res chain seq x y z
N MET A 1 9.48 -14.70 0.96
CA MET A 1 9.20 -13.25 0.99
C MET A 1 8.19 -12.99 -0.12
N THR A 2 6.98 -12.54 0.22
CA THR A 2 5.88 -12.35 -0.74
C THR A 2 5.71 -10.87 -0.99
N LYS A 3 5.77 -10.44 -2.25
CA LYS A 3 5.51 -9.05 -2.66
C LYS A 3 4.12 -9.00 -3.28
N LEU A 4 3.27 -8.12 -2.79
CA LEU A 4 1.93 -7.88 -3.30
C LEU A 4 1.91 -6.56 -4.07
N PHE A 5 1.24 -6.56 -5.22
CA PHE A 5 0.97 -5.36 -6.00
C PHE A 5 -0.52 -5.05 -5.89
N VAL A 6 -0.83 -3.85 -5.39
CA VAL A 6 -2.22 -3.39 -5.21
C VAL A 6 -2.46 -2.25 -6.18
N GLY A 7 -3.29 -2.49 -7.20
CA GLY A 7 -3.73 -1.49 -8.16
C GLY A 7 -5.13 -0.96 -7.82
N GLY A 8 -5.56 0.10 -8.49
CA GLY A 8 -6.90 0.69 -8.29
C GLY A 8 -7.07 1.40 -6.94
N LEU A 9 -5.97 1.84 -6.33
CA LEU A 9 -6.01 2.62 -5.11
C LEU A 9 -6.63 4.00 -5.37
N SER A 10 -7.38 4.51 -4.40
CA SER A 10 -7.91 5.87 -4.46
C SER A 10 -6.77 6.88 -4.34
N TRP A 11 -6.96 8.09 -4.89
CA TRP A 11 -5.98 9.18 -4.82
C TRP A 11 -5.58 9.56 -3.38
N GLY A 12 -6.50 9.37 -2.43
CA GLY A 12 -6.27 9.61 -1.00
C GLY A 12 -5.64 8.45 -0.25
N THR A 13 -5.37 7.31 -0.91
CA THR A 13 -4.73 6.17 -0.24
C THR A 13 -3.26 6.45 0.02
N ASP A 14 -2.84 6.21 1.25
CA ASP A 14 -1.47 6.31 1.72
C ASP A 14 -0.96 4.96 2.26
N GLU A 15 0.32 4.94 2.61
CA GLU A 15 1.01 3.76 3.11
C GLU A 15 0.44 3.28 4.45
N GLN A 16 -0.04 4.21 5.28
CA GLN A 16 -0.64 3.90 6.56
C GLN A 16 -1.98 3.16 6.38
N THR A 17 -2.82 3.62 5.46
CA THR A 17 -4.10 2.99 5.15
C THR A 17 -3.89 1.58 4.61
N LEU A 18 -2.91 1.40 3.71
CA LEU A 18 -2.51 0.07 3.22
C LEU A 18 -1.99 -0.81 4.35
N HIS A 19 -1.09 -0.31 5.17
CA HIS A 19 -0.52 -1.07 6.28
C HIS A 19 -1.61 -1.55 7.24
N GLN A 20 -2.53 -0.67 7.63
CA GLN A 20 -3.65 -1.02 8.51
C GLN A 20 -4.60 -2.04 7.87
N ALA A 21 -4.96 -1.84 6.60
CA ALA A 21 -5.87 -2.75 5.90
C ALA A 21 -5.30 -4.17 5.77
N PHE A 22 -3.99 -4.30 5.54
CA PHE A 22 -3.33 -5.60 5.37
C PHE A 22 -2.80 -6.21 6.67
N SER A 23 -2.71 -5.43 7.75
CA SER A 23 -2.24 -5.91 9.07
C SER A 23 -3.14 -6.99 9.69
N GLU A 24 -4.42 -7.02 9.35
CA GLU A 24 -5.36 -8.08 9.75
C GLU A 24 -4.94 -9.46 9.20
N TYR A 25 -4.37 -9.48 7.98
CA TYR A 25 -4.03 -10.70 7.27
C TYR A 25 -2.62 -11.20 7.60
N GLY A 26 -1.82 -10.41 8.32
CA GLY A 26 -0.49 -10.76 8.75
C GLY A 26 0.42 -9.55 8.94
N GLN A 27 1.69 -9.81 9.25
CA GLN A 27 2.68 -8.76 9.45
C GLN A 27 3.06 -8.09 8.12
N VAL A 28 2.69 -6.82 7.96
CA VAL A 28 3.14 -5.97 6.86
C VAL A 28 4.54 -5.43 7.19
N VAL A 29 5.55 -5.87 6.44
CA VAL A 29 6.95 -5.46 6.63
C VAL A 29 7.20 -4.08 6.03
N ASP A 30 6.60 -3.80 4.87
CA ASP A 30 6.78 -2.54 4.14
C ASP A 30 5.56 -2.27 3.25
N ALA A 31 5.16 -1.01 3.13
CA ALA A 31 4.07 -0.56 2.28
C ALA A 31 4.50 0.72 1.58
N ILE A 32 4.44 0.74 0.24
CA ILE A 32 4.85 1.87 -0.58
C ILE A 32 3.71 2.21 -1.54
N VAL A 33 3.20 3.43 -1.47
CA VAL A 33 2.26 3.95 -2.48
C VAL A 33 3.05 4.62 -3.59
N ILE A 34 3.07 3.98 -4.75
CA ILE A 34 3.66 4.56 -5.95
C ILE A 34 2.67 5.60 -6.47
N LYS A 35 2.95 6.87 -6.19
CA LYS A 35 2.27 8.01 -6.82
C LYS A 35 3.12 8.41 -8.03
N ASP A 36 2.53 8.37 -9.22
CA ASP A 36 3.21 8.88 -10.40
C ASP A 36 3.47 10.37 -10.18
N ARG A 37 4.74 10.77 -10.25
CA ARG A 37 5.15 12.17 -10.02
C ARG A 37 5.20 12.88 -11.36
N GLU A 38 4.08 12.95 -12.05
CA GLU A 38 3.87 13.93 -13.11
C GLU A 38 3.48 15.26 -12.45
N THR A 39 4.52 15.99 -12.04
CA THR A 39 4.56 17.42 -11.68
C THR A 39 3.67 17.92 -10.53
#